data_AF-A0A944E9N0-F1
#
_entry.id   AF-A0A944E9N0-F1
#
_cell.length_a   1.000
_cell.length_b   1.000
_cell.length_c   1.000
_cell.angle_alpha   90.00
_cell.angle_beta   90.00
_cell.angle_gamma   90.00
#
_symmetry.space_group_name_H-M   'P 1'
#
loop_
_entity.id
_entity.type
_entity.pdbx_description
1 polymer ?
#
loop_
_entity_poly.entity_id
_entity_poly.type
_entity_poly.pdbx_seq_one_letter_code
_entity_poly.pdbx_strand_id
1 'polypeptide(L)'
;MRSTRILRRFRKAAPAVASALVLLAVDPGSALAASGSYTFITPAGQGLRVDNPPSDTCLPLTGGAVRFSNDTTDTAFLYGDSSCAGGWALVGGGATWDAPTGVQALAVRLGSTTAAGPQEGARP
;
A
#
# COMPACT_ATOMS: atom_id res chain seq x y z
N MET A 1 -22.96 -68.43 46.46
CA MET A 1 -22.77 -67.80 47.79
C MET A 1 -22.35 -66.35 47.60
N ARG A 2 -22.78 -65.48 48.53
CA ARG A 2 -22.80 -64.01 48.48
C ARG A 2 -21.41 -63.35 48.55
N SER A 3 -21.41 -62.04 48.27
CA SER A 3 -20.40 -60.99 48.60
C SER A 3 -19.53 -60.60 47.38
N THR A 4 -19.27 -59.33 47.07
CA THR A 4 -19.29 -58.09 47.88
C THR A 4 -19.42 -56.89 46.92
N ARG A 5 -20.26 -55.89 47.24
CA ARG A 5 -20.30 -54.60 46.54
C ARG A 5 -19.08 -53.78 46.94
N ILE A 6 -18.32 -53.27 45.97
CA ILE A 6 -17.37 -52.16 46.19
C ILE A 6 -17.69 -51.09 45.13
N LEU A 7 -18.54 -50.12 45.50
CA LEU A 7 -18.71 -48.90 44.71
C LEU A 7 -17.46 -48.03 44.90
N ARG A 8 -16.50 -48.14 43.97
CA ARG A 8 -15.43 -47.15 43.82
C ARG A 8 -16.03 -45.88 43.21
N ARG A 9 -16.24 -44.87 44.06
CA ARG A 9 -16.46 -43.48 43.63
C ARG A 9 -15.21 -43.01 42.87
N PHE A 10 -15.31 -42.90 41.55
CA PHE A 10 -14.40 -42.08 40.77
C PHE A 10 -15.21 -40.95 40.13
N ARG A 11 -15.17 -39.79 40.80
CA ARG A 11 -15.47 -38.50 40.19
C ARG A 11 -14.45 -38.28 39.07
N LYS A 12 -14.89 -38.10 37.83
CA LYS A 12 -14.07 -37.47 36.80
C LYS A 12 -14.94 -36.45 36.05
N ALA A 13 -14.46 -35.22 36.14
CA ALA A 13 -15.08 -34.01 35.66
C ALA A 13 -15.30 -34.01 34.14
N ALA A 14 -16.39 -33.38 33.72
CA ALA A 14 -16.65 -33.10 32.32
C ALA A 14 -15.62 -32.08 31.77
N PRO A 15 -15.00 -32.31 30.59
CA PRO A 15 -14.29 -31.25 29.92
C PRO A 15 -15.30 -30.39 29.15
N ALA A 16 -15.44 -29.13 29.57
CA ALA A 16 -16.04 -28.11 28.73
C ALA A 16 -15.07 -27.83 27.57
N VAL A 17 -15.44 -28.23 26.35
CA VAL A 17 -14.67 -27.91 25.15
C VAL A 17 -14.95 -26.45 24.84
N ALA A 18 -14.06 -25.57 25.32
CA ALA A 18 -14.05 -24.16 24.96
C ALA A 18 -13.46 -24.04 23.55
N SER A 19 -14.32 -23.85 22.55
CA SER A 19 -13.89 -23.52 21.19
C SER A 19 -13.29 -22.11 21.18
N ALA A 20 -11.96 -22.02 21.06
CA ALA A 20 -11.27 -20.76 20.85
C ALA A 20 -11.51 -20.29 19.40
N LEU A 21 -12.31 -19.24 19.23
CA LEU A 21 -12.38 -18.49 17.97
C LEU A 21 -11.04 -17.78 17.75
N VAL A 22 -10.22 -18.30 16.85
CA VAL A 22 -9.05 -17.59 16.34
C VAL A 22 -9.57 -16.49 15.42
N LEU A 23 -9.64 -15.26 15.94
CA LEU A 23 -9.80 -14.06 15.13
C LEU A 23 -8.50 -13.87 14.34
N LEU A 24 -8.53 -14.20 13.05
CA LEU A 24 -7.51 -13.74 12.11
C LEU A 24 -7.61 -12.21 12.06
N ALA A 25 -6.75 -11.54 12.83
CA ALA A 25 -6.49 -10.13 12.64
C ALA A 25 -5.87 -9.98 11.24
N VAL A 26 -6.71 -9.65 10.26
CA VAL A 26 -6.23 -9.09 9.01
C VAL A 26 -5.69 -7.71 9.37
N ASP A 27 -4.38 -7.58 9.43
CA ASP A 27 -3.69 -6.31 9.64
C ASP A 27 -4.06 -5.43 8.43
N PRO A 28 -4.78 -4.30 8.60
CA PRO A 28 -4.98 -3.37 7.50
C PRO A 28 -3.59 -2.85 7.15
N GLY A 29 -3.08 -3.28 5.99
CA GLY A 29 -1.68 -3.24 5.61
C GLY A 29 -0.95 -1.99 6.07
N SER A 30 0.13 -2.21 6.81
CA SER A 30 1.14 -1.19 7.07
C SER A 30 1.61 -0.63 5.72
N ALA A 31 1.15 0.57 5.35
CA ALA A 31 1.78 1.32 4.28
C ALA A 31 3.21 1.59 4.72
N LEU A 32 4.17 0.84 4.15
CA LEU A 32 5.57 1.10 4.38
C LEU A 32 5.89 2.49 3.82
N ALA A 33 6.76 3.25 4.46
CA ALA A 33 7.23 4.49 3.87
C ALA A 33 8.28 4.16 2.79
N ALA A 34 8.16 4.79 1.62
CA ALA A 34 9.21 4.77 0.63
C ALA A 34 10.38 5.55 1.22
N SER A 35 11.50 4.87 1.45
CA SER A 35 12.66 5.53 2.04
C SER A 35 13.27 6.51 1.04
N GLY A 36 13.68 7.70 1.49
CA GLY A 36 14.27 8.73 0.62
C GLY A 36 13.35 9.92 0.42
N SER A 37 13.40 10.57 -0.74
CA SER A 37 12.58 11.75 -1.02
C SER A 37 12.21 11.86 -2.49
N TYR A 38 11.12 12.54 -2.81
CA TYR A 38 10.91 13.05 -4.18
C TYR A 38 10.83 14.56 -4.19
N THR A 39 11.10 15.14 -5.34
CA THR A 39 10.92 16.57 -5.60
C THR A 39 10.11 16.80 -6.86
N PHE A 40 9.39 17.92 -6.92
CA PHE A 40 8.68 18.31 -8.13
C PHE A 40 8.65 19.81 -8.32
N ILE A 41 8.58 20.23 -9.58
CA ILE A 41 8.46 21.63 -9.98
C ILE A 41 7.05 21.86 -10.54
N THR A 42 6.37 22.90 -10.06
CA THR A 42 5.05 23.31 -10.57
C THR A 42 5.17 24.11 -11.86
N PRO A 43 4.08 24.28 -12.64
CA PRO A 43 4.07 25.19 -13.79
C PRO A 43 4.47 26.63 -13.44
N ALA A 44 4.27 27.05 -12.18
CA ALA A 44 4.68 28.36 -11.67
C ALA A 44 6.18 28.43 -11.30
N GLY A 45 6.94 27.36 -11.50
CA GLY A 45 8.37 27.28 -11.17
C GLY A 45 8.66 27.00 -9.69
N GLN A 46 7.65 26.68 -8.88
CA GLN A 46 7.86 26.37 -7.46
C GLN A 46 8.40 24.95 -7.31
N GLY A 47 9.53 24.79 -6.63
CA GLY A 47 10.06 23.48 -6.25
C GLY A 47 9.54 23.03 -4.88
N LEU A 48 9.04 21.81 -4.80
CA LEU A 48 8.61 21.17 -3.55
C LEU A 48 9.39 19.86 -3.34
N ARG A 49 9.58 19.51 -2.08
CA ARG A 49 10.23 18.28 -1.64
C ARG A 49 9.35 17.57 -0.63
N VAL A 50 9.26 16.25 -0.74
CA VAL A 50 8.58 15.39 0.22
C VAL A 50 9.53 14.28 0.64
N ASP A 51 9.80 14.21 1.95
CA ASP A 51 10.71 13.25 2.55
C ASP A 51 9.93 12.07 3.16
N ASN A 52 10.47 10.88 2.99
CA ASN A 52 9.93 9.58 3.40
C ASN A 52 8.41 9.45 3.17
N PRO A 53 7.94 9.69 1.92
CA PRO A 53 6.53 9.60 1.60
C PRO A 53 5.99 8.18 1.83
N PRO A 54 4.70 8.04 2.20
CA PRO A 54 4.08 6.73 2.32
C PRO A 54 4.04 6.02 0.95
N SER A 55 4.41 4.75 0.94
CA SER A 55 4.19 3.87 -0.21
C SER A 55 2.70 3.52 -0.31
N ASP A 56 2.30 3.10 -1.50
CA ASP A 56 0.96 2.63 -1.86
C ASP A 56 -0.18 3.63 -1.55
N THR A 57 0.18 4.90 -1.39
CA THR A 57 -0.76 5.99 -1.08
C THR A 57 -0.78 6.98 -2.24
N CYS A 58 -1.98 7.37 -2.66
CA CYS A 58 -2.14 8.44 -3.65
C CYS A 58 -1.87 9.79 -2.98
N LEU A 59 -0.83 10.47 -3.44
CA LEU A 59 -0.40 11.76 -2.91
C LEU A 59 -0.68 12.84 -3.95
N PRO A 60 -1.45 13.89 -3.61
CA PRO A 60 -1.70 14.99 -4.53
C PRO A 60 -0.43 15.82 -4.75
N LEU A 61 -0.15 16.16 -6.00
CA LEU A 61 0.90 17.10 -6.38
C LEU A 61 0.27 18.49 -6.47
N THR A 62 0.21 19.20 -5.34
CA THR A 62 -0.44 20.51 -5.26
C THR A 62 0.16 21.49 -6.28
N GLY A 63 -0.69 22.03 -7.16
CA GLY A 63 -0.27 22.92 -8.25
C GLY A 63 0.18 22.18 -9.53
N GLY A 64 0.20 20.85 -9.50
CA GLY A 64 0.68 20.00 -10.59
C GLY A 64 2.21 19.96 -10.67
N ALA A 65 2.75 18.89 -11.25
CA ALA A 65 4.17 18.75 -11.55
C ALA A 65 4.42 18.78 -13.06
N VAL A 66 5.34 19.64 -13.48
CA VAL A 66 5.90 19.66 -14.85
C VAL A 66 7.30 19.04 -14.90
N ARG A 67 7.92 18.84 -13.74
CA ARG A 67 9.15 18.06 -13.56
C ARG A 67 9.06 17.32 -12.24
N PHE A 68 9.52 16.07 -12.21
CA PHE A 68 9.47 15.21 -11.01
C PHE A 68 10.78 14.43 -10.90
N SER A 69 11.46 14.50 -9.76
CA SER A 69 12.64 13.67 -9.46
C SER A 69 12.30 12.71 -8.33
N ASN A 70 12.61 11.43 -8.54
CA ASN A 70 12.38 10.39 -7.56
C ASN A 70 13.72 9.92 -6.98
N ASP A 71 14.02 10.30 -5.74
CA ASP A 71 15.17 9.81 -4.98
C ASP A 71 14.71 8.85 -3.85
N THR A 72 13.54 8.23 -4.02
CA THR A 72 13.04 7.19 -3.11
C THR A 72 13.49 5.80 -3.55
N THR A 73 13.34 4.83 -2.66
CA THR A 73 13.56 3.40 -2.96
C THR A 73 12.47 2.79 -3.84
N ASP A 74 11.32 3.44 -3.96
CA ASP A 74 10.17 2.92 -4.71
C ASP A 74 10.05 3.55 -6.10
N THR A 75 9.27 2.92 -6.98
CA THR A 75 8.91 3.53 -8.27
C THR A 75 7.78 4.52 -8.06
N ALA A 76 7.89 5.71 -8.65
CA ALA A 76 6.84 6.70 -8.67
C ALA A 76 5.97 6.55 -9.92
N PHE A 77 4.66 6.48 -9.69
CA PHE A 77 3.62 6.43 -10.71
C PHE A 77 2.96 7.81 -10.75
N LEU A 78 3.12 8.53 -11.85
CA LEU A 78 2.59 9.88 -12.02
C LEU A 78 1.28 9.85 -12.79
N TYR A 79 0.26 10.49 -12.24
CA TYR A 79 -1.11 10.47 -12.77
C TYR A 79 -1.52 11.85 -13.26
N GLY A 80 -2.33 11.88 -14.32
CA GLY A 80 -2.89 13.12 -14.87
C GLY A 80 -4.08 13.68 -14.08
N ASP A 81 -4.58 12.93 -13.09
CA ASP A 81 -5.68 13.29 -12.20
C ASP A 81 -5.30 13.13 -10.72
N SER A 82 -6.07 13.76 -9.84
CA SER A 82 -5.85 13.73 -8.40
C SER A 82 -6.34 12.45 -7.71
N SER A 83 -7.02 11.55 -8.42
CA SER A 83 -7.55 10.28 -7.90
C SER A 83 -6.63 9.09 -8.12
N CYS A 84 -5.46 9.31 -8.73
CA CYS A 84 -4.54 8.25 -9.17
C CYS A 84 -5.23 7.18 -10.04
N ALA A 85 -6.09 7.61 -10.96
CA ALA A 85 -6.80 6.75 -11.88
C ALA A 85 -6.15 6.74 -13.28
N GLY A 86 -6.37 5.68 -14.06
CA GLY A 86 -5.91 5.65 -15.46
C GLY A 86 -4.39 5.58 -15.64
N GLY A 87 -3.94 5.69 -16.90
CA GLY A 87 -2.53 5.48 -17.30
C GLY A 87 -1.58 6.56 -16.82
N TRP A 88 -0.32 6.16 -16.59
CA TRP A 88 0.68 6.91 -15.83
C TRP A 88 2.03 7.00 -16.55
N ALA A 89 2.85 7.96 -16.11
CA ALA A 89 4.30 7.90 -16.34
C ALA A 89 4.99 7.19 -15.16
N LEU A 90 6.04 6.42 -15.45
CA LEU A 90 6.84 5.71 -14.46
C LEU A 90 8.17 6.44 -14.25
N VAL A 91 8.53 6.68 -12.99
CA VAL A 91 9.81 7.27 -12.60
C VAL A 91 10.48 6.37 -11.58
N GLY A 92 11.49 5.61 -12.02
CA GLY A 92 12.29 4.78 -11.12
C GLY A 92 13.09 5.61 -10.11
N GLY A 93 13.61 4.96 -9.07
CA GLY A 93 14.52 5.61 -8.13
C GLY A 93 15.78 6.14 -8.83
N GLY A 94 16.21 7.35 -8.48
CA GLY A 94 17.28 8.11 -9.11
C GLY A 94 16.91 8.72 -10.48
N ALA A 95 15.67 8.55 -10.95
CA ALA A 95 15.25 9.05 -12.25
C ALA A 95 14.48 10.37 -12.13
N THR A 96 14.42 11.08 -13.26
CA THR A 96 13.63 12.31 -13.41
C THR A 96 12.69 12.17 -14.58
N TRP A 97 11.49 12.72 -14.42
CA TRP A 97 10.51 12.91 -15.47
C TRP A 97 10.33 14.39 -15.76
N ASP A 98 10.27 14.72 -17.05
CA ASP A 98 9.94 16.03 -17.56
C ASP A 98 8.64 15.93 -18.37
N ALA A 99 7.69 16.81 -18.08
CA ALA A 99 6.40 16.80 -18.73
C ALA A 99 6.52 17.27 -20.18
N PRO A 100 5.82 16.59 -21.12
CA PRO A 100 5.57 17.15 -22.44
C PRO A 100 4.86 18.52 -22.34
N THR A 101 4.99 19.34 -23.37
CA THR A 101 4.33 20.66 -23.41
C THR A 101 2.82 20.54 -23.20
N GLY A 102 2.30 21.27 -22.21
CA GLY A 102 0.88 21.28 -21.85
C GLY A 102 0.43 20.10 -20.99
N VAL A 103 1.34 19.23 -20.54
CA VAL A 103 1.06 18.11 -19.63
C VAL A 103 1.53 18.45 -18.23
N GLN A 104 0.82 17.95 -17.22
CA GLN A 104 1.25 17.97 -15.83
C GLN A 104 0.76 16.71 -15.11
N ALA A 105 1.53 16.25 -14.13
CA ALA A 105 1.07 15.23 -13.19
C ALA A 105 0.35 15.90 -12.03
N LEU A 106 -0.82 15.40 -11.65
CA LEU A 106 -1.66 15.93 -10.56
C LEU A 106 -1.58 15.07 -9.29
N ALA A 107 -1.14 13.83 -9.41
CA ALA A 107 -0.88 12.97 -8.27
C ALA A 107 0.29 12.03 -8.53
N VAL A 108 0.83 11.50 -7.43
CA VAL A 108 1.84 10.46 -7.44
C VAL A 108 1.46 9.34 -6.49
N ARG A 109 1.69 8.10 -6.89
CA ARG A 109 1.69 6.93 -6.00
C ARG A 109 3.07 6.32 -6.03
N LEU A 110 3.65 6.02 -4.88
CA LEU A 110 4.93 5.32 -4.79
C LEU A 110 4.67 3.86 -4.48
N GLY A 111 5.40 2.95 -5.10
CA GLY A 111 5.31 1.55 -4.73
C GLY A 111 6.23 0.66 -5.54
N SER A 112 6.22 -0.62 -5.16
CA SER A 112 6.86 -1.67 -5.94
C SER A 112 6.07 -1.87 -7.25
N THR A 113 6.78 -2.07 -8.37
CA THR A 113 6.16 -2.33 -9.69
C THR A 113 5.25 -3.57 -9.71
N THR A 114 5.32 -4.40 -8.67
CA THR A 114 4.44 -5.56 -8.44
C THR A 114 3.02 -5.17 -8.01
N ALA A 115 2.79 -3.95 -7.50
CA ALA A 115 1.49 -3.45 -7.05
C ALA A 115 0.66 -2.79 -8.17
N ALA A 116 1.22 -2.64 -9.38
CA ALA A 116 0.40 -2.41 -10.56
C ALA A 116 -0.36 -3.71 -10.84
N GLY A 117 -1.59 -3.81 -10.31
CA GLY A 117 -2.49 -4.93 -10.58
C GLY A 117 -2.57 -5.23 -12.08
N PRO A 118 -2.97 -6.46 -12.45
CA PRO A 118 -3.04 -6.87 -13.85
C PRO A 118 -3.83 -5.83 -14.65
N GLN A 119 -3.27 -5.39 -15.77
CA GLN A 119 -3.97 -4.62 -16.78
C GLN A 119 -5.18 -5.45 -17.25
N GLU A 120 -6.33 -5.28 -16.59
CA GLU A 120 -7.55 -5.97 -16.95
C GLU A 120 -8.12 -5.33 -18.22
N GLY A 121 -7.75 -5.94 -19.35
CA GLY A 121 -8.63 -6.07 -20.52
C GLY A 121 -9.13 -4.78 -21.16
N ALA A 122 -8.28 -4.14 -21.97
CA ALA A 122 -8.79 -3.48 -23.16
C ALA A 122 -9.32 -4.56 -24.12
N ARG A 123 -10.63 -4.83 -24.06
CA ARG A 123 -11.39 -5.50 -25.12
C ARG A 123 -11.81 -4.46 -26.16
N PRO A 124 -11.79 -4.82 -27.45
CA PRO A 124 -13.05 -4.91 -28.20
C PRO A 124 -13.55 -6.36 -28.31
#